data_AF-A0A3D2ZA11-F1
#
_entry.id   AF-A0A3D2ZA11-F1
#
_cell.length_a   1.000
_cell.length_b   1.000
_cell.length_c   1.000
_cell.angle_alpha   90.00
_cell.angle_beta   90.00
_cell.angle_gamma   90.00
#
_symmetry.space_group_name_H-M   'P 1'
#
loop_
_entity.id
_entity.type
_entity.pdbx_description
1 polymer ?
#
loop_
_entity_poly.entity_id
_entity_poly.type
_entity_poly.pdbx_seq_one_letter_code
_entity_poly.pdbx_strand_id
1 'polypeptide(L)'
;MKTAAFRRLRGTVHVAITSPPYGTTEEYDEENVDNRVQSCHRYPEYAVWRERFLRRMVFGVAECLVPNGVFILNVSNVRGRAPRLEEDTALICREAGLAEEATFKLAMAVAVGTQHLDATDGHQVFIDGRRYRDGCVRGGTDVYC
;
A
#
# COMPACT_ATOMS: atom_id res chain seq x y z
N MET A 1 18.41 -14.41 -7.08
CA MET A 1 18.08 -15.02 -8.39
C MET A 1 16.57 -15.17 -8.49
N LYS A 2 15.94 -14.78 -9.61
CA LYS A 2 14.48 -14.92 -9.81
C LYS A 2 14.09 -16.39 -9.97
N THR A 3 13.04 -16.81 -9.25
CA THR A 3 12.57 -18.21 -9.19
C THR A 3 11.94 -18.65 -10.52
N ALA A 4 11.79 -19.96 -10.72
CA ALA A 4 11.08 -20.50 -11.88
C ALA A 4 9.62 -20.05 -11.92
N ALA A 5 8.95 -19.97 -10.75
CA ALA A 5 7.60 -19.45 -10.63
C ALA A 5 7.50 -17.99 -11.10
N PHE A 6 8.42 -17.12 -10.66
CA PHE A 6 8.45 -15.72 -11.11
C PHE A 6 8.59 -15.61 -12.63
N ARG A 7 9.46 -16.44 -13.24
CA ARG A 7 9.68 -16.41 -14.70
C ARG A 7 8.43 -16.78 -15.49
N ARG A 8 7.54 -17.63 -14.96
CA ARG A 8 6.27 -18.00 -15.59
C ARG A 8 5.23 -16.87 -15.54
N LEU A 9 5.30 -16.00 -14.54
CA LEU A 9 4.39 -14.88 -14.35
C LEU A 9 4.79 -13.63 -15.16
N ARG A 10 6.02 -13.59 -15.70
CA ARG A 10 6.48 -12.45 -16.49
C ARG A 10 5.61 -12.21 -17.72
N GLY A 11 5.05 -11.01 -17.83
CA GLY A 11 4.19 -10.60 -18.93
C GLY A 11 2.90 -11.41 -19.09
N THR A 12 2.39 -12.02 -18.01
CA THR A 12 1.14 -12.82 -18.05
C THR A 12 0.10 -12.37 -17.01
N VAL A 13 0.46 -11.50 -16.08
CA VAL A 13 -0.43 -11.01 -15.03
C VAL A 13 -1.27 -9.86 -15.55
N HIS A 14 -2.60 -9.99 -15.42
CA HIS A 14 -3.55 -8.94 -15.85
C HIS A 14 -3.82 -7.93 -14.74
N VAL A 15 -3.93 -8.41 -13.51
CA VAL A 15 -4.17 -7.59 -12.34
C VAL A 15 -3.30 -8.09 -11.20
N ALA A 16 -2.60 -7.17 -10.53
CA ALA A 16 -1.92 -7.41 -9.26
C ALA A 16 -2.56 -6.51 -8.21
N ILE A 17 -2.97 -7.08 -7.08
CA ILE A 17 -3.59 -6.34 -5.98
C ILE A 17 -2.82 -6.68 -4.71
N THR A 18 -2.41 -5.68 -3.94
CA THR A 18 -1.74 -5.90 -2.67
C THR A 18 -1.89 -4.72 -1.71
N SER A 19 -1.63 -4.99 -0.43
CA SER A 19 -1.45 -4.01 0.64
C SER A 19 -0.11 -4.37 1.30
N PRO A 20 0.99 -3.67 1.00
CA PRO A 20 2.29 -4.03 1.53
C PRO A 20 2.26 -3.83 3.04
N PRO A 21 2.90 -4.73 3.82
CA PRO A 21 2.99 -4.57 5.26
C PRO A 21 3.65 -3.22 5.55
N TYR A 22 2.97 -2.35 6.29
CA TYR A 22 3.33 -0.95 6.55
C TYR A 22 4.54 -0.81 7.47
N GLY A 23 5.71 -1.31 7.05
CA GLY A 23 6.84 -1.51 7.94
C GLY A 23 6.42 -2.32 9.15
N THR A 24 6.60 -1.76 10.35
CA THR A 24 6.27 -2.38 11.64
C THR A 24 4.84 -2.11 12.14
N THR A 25 3.96 -1.51 11.33
CA THR A 25 2.56 -1.23 11.76
C THR A 25 1.71 -2.49 11.81
N GLU A 26 2.03 -3.47 10.96
CA GLU A 26 1.40 -4.78 10.90
C GLU A 26 2.39 -5.86 11.35
N GLU A 27 3.09 -5.58 12.45
CA GLU A 27 3.97 -6.57 13.09
C GLU A 27 3.09 -7.64 13.75
N TYR A 28 3.16 -8.85 13.22
CA TYR A 28 2.43 -10.00 13.77
C TYR A 28 3.28 -10.67 14.85
N ASP A 29 2.63 -11.46 15.71
CA ASP A 29 3.28 -12.13 16.85
C ASP A 29 4.54 -12.93 16.44
N GLU A 30 5.68 -12.60 17.03
CA GLU A 30 6.98 -13.20 16.75
C GLU A 30 7.12 -14.64 17.28
N GLU A 31 6.22 -15.10 18.17
CA GLU A 31 6.20 -16.49 18.63
C GLU A 31 5.94 -17.47 17.48
N ASN A 32 5.29 -17.00 16.41
CA ASN A 32 5.18 -17.75 15.17
C ASN A 32 6.46 -17.59 14.33
N VAL A 33 7.14 -18.72 14.06
CA VAL A 33 8.34 -18.79 13.20
C VAL A 33 8.14 -18.13 11.84
N ASP A 34 6.93 -18.21 11.27
CA ASP A 34 6.62 -17.62 9.97
C ASP A 34 6.50 -16.09 10.02
N ASN A 35 6.23 -15.50 11.19
CA ASN A 35 6.14 -14.05 11.33
C ASN A 35 7.54 -13.42 11.47
N ARG A 36 8.53 -14.16 11.97
CA ARG A 36 9.93 -13.69 12.07
C ARG A 36 10.56 -13.35 10.72
N VAL A 37 9.97 -13.80 9.61
CA VAL A 37 10.44 -13.52 8.25
C VAL A 37 9.73 -12.32 7.59
N GLN A 38 8.85 -11.60 8.31
CA GLN A 38 8.26 -10.36 7.80
C GLN A 38 9.34 -9.36 7.36
N SER A 39 9.01 -8.57 6.33
CA SER A 39 9.97 -7.65 5.73
C SER A 39 10.44 -6.57 6.70
N CYS A 40 9.63 -6.20 7.70
CA CYS A 40 9.99 -5.26 8.75
C CYS A 40 11.10 -5.77 9.67
N HIS A 41 11.10 -7.05 10.06
CA HIS A 41 12.20 -7.62 10.85
C HIS A 41 13.46 -7.79 9.99
N ARG A 42 13.30 -8.15 8.71
CA ARG A 42 14.43 -8.31 7.78
C ARG A 42 15.10 -6.99 7.43
N TYR A 43 14.33 -5.91 7.39
CA TYR A 43 14.77 -4.56 7.05
C TYR A 43 14.20 -3.55 8.07
N PRO A 44 14.79 -3.44 9.26
CA PRO A 44 14.22 -2.66 10.37
C PRO A 44 14.24 -1.15 10.13
N GLU A 45 15.17 -0.66 9.31
CA GLU A 45 15.25 0.74 8.92
C GLU A 45 14.36 1.03 7.72
N TYR A 46 13.49 2.04 7.82
CA TYR A 46 12.53 2.41 6.77
C TYR A 46 13.19 2.60 5.40
N ALA A 47 14.32 3.32 5.35
CA ALA A 47 15.03 3.54 4.08
C ALA A 47 15.50 2.22 3.46
N VAL A 48 16.02 1.29 4.28
CA VAL A 48 16.45 -0.04 3.82
C VAL A 48 15.25 -0.87 3.37
N TRP A 49 14.15 -0.84 4.13
CA TRP A 49 12.90 -1.51 3.79
C TRP A 49 12.32 -1.02 2.47
N ARG A 50 12.26 0.31 2.28
CA ARG A 50 11.76 0.95 1.07
C ARG A 50 12.55 0.48 -0.16
N GLU A 51 13.88 0.47 -0.09
CA GLU A 51 14.71 0.08 -1.22
C GLU A 51 14.78 -1.44 -1.46
N ARG A 52 14.87 -2.23 -0.39
CA ARG A 52 15.11 -3.69 -0.51
C ARG A 52 13.82 -4.50 -0.61
N PHE A 53 12.71 -4.00 -0.09
CA PHE A 53 11.41 -4.65 -0.16
C PHE A 53 10.47 -3.94 -1.13
N LEU A 54 10.03 -2.71 -0.80
CA LEU A 54 8.97 -2.02 -1.55
C LEU A 54 9.35 -1.82 -3.02
N ARG A 55 10.52 -1.23 -3.29
CA ARG A 55 11.03 -1.05 -4.66
C ARG A 55 11.14 -2.38 -5.41
N ARG A 56 11.69 -3.41 -4.77
CA ARG A 56 11.87 -4.72 -5.42
C ARG A 56 10.53 -5.40 -5.73
N MET A 57 9.53 -5.21 -4.88
CA MET A 57 8.17 -5.70 -5.08
C MET A 57 7.51 -4.99 -6.26
N VAL A 58 7.51 -3.65 -6.28
CA VAL A 58 6.88 -2.87 -7.35
C VAL A 58 7.51 -3.16 -8.72
N PHE A 59 8.84 -3.18 -8.81
CA PHE A 59 9.54 -3.54 -10.05
C PHE A 59 9.24 -4.99 -10.46
N GLY A 60 9.10 -5.90 -9.49
CA GLY A 60 8.72 -7.28 -9.75
C GLY A 60 7.31 -7.42 -10.31
N VAL A 61 6.35 -6.62 -9.80
CA VAL A 61 4.98 -6.56 -10.30
C VAL A 61 4.97 -6.00 -11.72
N ALA A 62 5.63 -4.87 -11.96
CA ALA A 62 5.71 -4.25 -13.28
C ALA A 62 6.24 -5.22 -14.36
N GLU A 63 7.24 -6.04 -14.03
CA GLU A 63 7.75 -7.08 -14.95
C GLU A 63 6.76 -8.24 -15.22
N CYS A 64 5.81 -8.45 -14.33
CA CYS A 64 4.81 -9.51 -14.45
C CYS A 64 3.57 -9.05 -15.23
N LEU A 65 3.28 -7.76 -15.23
CA LEU A 65 2.10 -7.23 -15.90
C LEU A 65 2.18 -7.41 -17.41
N VAL A 66 1.04 -7.76 -18.01
CA VAL A 66 0.78 -7.60 -19.45
C VAL A 66 0.72 -6.11 -19.80
N PRO A 67 0.84 -5.72 -21.09
CA PRO A 67 0.51 -4.37 -21.52
C PRO A 67 -0.91 -3.98 -21.06
N ASN A 68 -1.06 -2.81 -20.47
CA ASN A 68 -2.31 -2.32 -19.85
C ASN A 68 -2.83 -3.18 -18.68
N GLY A 69 -1.98 -4.02 -18.08
CA GLY A 69 -2.28 -4.68 -16.82
C GLY A 69 -2.35 -3.66 -15.67
N VAL A 70 -3.16 -3.97 -14.67
CA VAL A 70 -3.47 -3.04 -13.57
C VAL A 70 -2.73 -3.46 -12.30
N PHE A 71 -2.12 -2.50 -11.61
CA PHE A 71 -1.56 -2.69 -10.28
C PHE A 71 -2.32 -1.84 -9.26
N ILE A 72 -3.01 -2.50 -8.35
CA ILE A 72 -3.78 -1.85 -7.29
C ILE A 72 -3.00 -1.99 -5.99
N LEU A 73 -2.66 -0.86 -5.39
CA LEU A 73 -1.83 -0.79 -4.21
C LEU A 73 -2.52 0.02 -3.11
N ASN A 74 -2.96 -0.67 -2.07
CA ASN A 74 -3.49 -0.03 -0.87
C ASN A 74 -2.33 0.44 0.02
N VAL A 75 -2.15 1.74 0.21
CA VAL A 75 -1.03 2.27 1.01
C VAL A 75 -1.40 3.56 1.79
N SER A 76 -0.86 3.75 3.00
CA SER A 76 -1.01 5.01 3.74
C SER A 76 0.26 5.43 4.45
N ASN A 77 0.42 6.72 4.65
CA ASN A 77 1.45 7.27 5.52
C ASN A 77 1.31 6.76 6.96
N VAL A 78 2.41 6.28 7.52
CA VAL A 78 2.49 5.85 8.92
C VAL A 78 3.19 6.95 9.72
N ARG A 79 2.43 7.61 10.61
CA ARG A 79 2.97 8.69 11.45
C ARG A 79 4.18 8.21 12.25
N GLY A 80 5.29 8.97 12.18
CA GLY A 80 6.52 8.71 12.93
C GLY A 80 7.43 7.61 12.38
N ARG A 81 6.92 6.67 11.57
CA ARG A 81 7.71 5.55 11.00
C ARG A 81 7.95 5.70 9.51
N ALA A 82 6.89 5.97 8.75
CA ALA A 82 6.90 6.12 7.30
C ALA A 82 5.95 7.26 6.87
N PRO A 83 6.28 8.52 7.23
CA PRO A 83 5.35 9.65 7.08
C PRO A 83 5.14 10.10 5.62
N ARG A 84 5.93 9.58 4.68
CA ARG A 84 5.85 9.87 3.24
C ARG A 84 5.76 8.61 2.39
N LEU A 85 5.22 7.52 2.95
CA LEU A 85 5.13 6.22 2.28
C LEU A 85 4.33 6.30 0.98
N GLU A 86 3.24 7.06 0.99
CA GLU A 86 2.41 7.33 -0.19
C GLU A 86 3.24 7.96 -1.33
N GLU A 87 3.96 9.05 -1.03
CA GLU A 87 4.82 9.76 -1.98
C GLU A 87 5.98 8.88 -2.48
N ASP A 88 6.65 8.17 -1.56
CA ASP A 88 7.74 7.25 -1.87
C ASP A 88 7.26 6.11 -2.79
N THR A 89 6.06 5.58 -2.53
CA THR A 89 5.44 4.52 -3.33
C THR A 89 5.11 5.01 -4.73
N ALA A 90 4.46 6.18 -4.86
CA ALA A 90 4.13 6.78 -6.15
C ALA A 90 5.40 7.08 -6.99
N LEU A 91 6.49 7.53 -6.34
CA LEU A 91 7.78 7.70 -7.02
C LEU A 91 8.32 6.36 -7.55
N ILE A 92 8.33 5.31 -6.73
CA ILE A 92 8.81 3.98 -7.12
C ILE A 92 7.97 3.40 -8.27
N CYS A 93 6.65 3.56 -8.25
CA CYS A 93 5.77 3.12 -9.33
C CYS A 93 6.12 3.80 -10.67
N ARG A 94 6.31 5.12 -10.65
CA ARG A 94 6.74 5.88 -11.85
C ARG A 94 8.09 5.43 -12.38
N GLU A 95 9.05 5.20 -11.49
CA GLU A 95 10.38 4.69 -11.86
C GLU A 95 10.33 3.25 -12.42
N ALA A 96 9.33 2.45 -12.03
CA ALA A 96 9.09 1.11 -12.57
C ALA A 96 8.35 1.14 -13.93
N GLY A 97 8.00 2.33 -14.44
CA GLY A 97 7.27 2.50 -15.70
C GLY A 97 5.75 2.35 -15.58
N LEU A 98 5.20 2.41 -14.36
CA LEU A 98 3.76 2.43 -14.13
C LEU A 98 3.24 3.88 -14.16
N ALA A 99 2.05 4.07 -14.72
CA ALA A 99 1.33 5.34 -14.68
C ALA A 99 0.22 5.25 -13.61
N GLU A 100 0.00 6.35 -12.89
CA GLU A 100 -1.13 6.47 -11.96
C GLU A 100 -2.38 6.82 -12.75
N GLU A 101 -3.41 6.00 -12.64
CA GLU A 101 -4.72 6.19 -13.29
C GLU A 101 -5.73 6.79 -12.33
N ALA A 102 -5.75 6.35 -11.07
CA ALA A 102 -6.69 6.87 -10.06
C ALA A 102 -6.19 6.66 -8.63
N THR A 103 -6.67 7.50 -7.71
CA THR A 103 -6.51 7.28 -6.27
C THR A 103 -7.87 7.18 -5.59
N PHE A 104 -8.09 6.11 -4.82
CA PHE A 104 -9.33 5.90 -4.06
C PHE A 104 -9.05 5.91 -2.56
N LYS A 105 -9.81 6.69 -1.78
CA LYS A 105 -9.74 6.66 -0.32
C LYS A 105 -10.56 5.48 0.21
N LEU A 106 -9.93 4.61 1.01
CA LEU A 106 -10.64 3.53 1.68
C LEU A 106 -11.43 4.09 2.89
N ALA A 107 -12.75 3.92 2.88
CA ALA A 107 -13.60 4.19 4.04
C ALA A 107 -13.50 3.03 5.03
N MET A 108 -12.76 3.20 6.13
CA MET A 108 -12.66 2.18 7.18
C MET A 108 -13.76 2.36 8.25
N ALA A 109 -14.28 1.28 8.82
CA ALA A 109 -15.13 1.36 10.01
C ALA A 109 -14.27 1.69 11.25
N VAL A 110 -14.67 2.69 12.05
CA VAL A 110 -13.98 3.03 13.30
C VAL A 110 -14.18 1.90 14.31
N ALA A 111 -13.07 1.34 14.83
CA ALA A 111 -13.13 0.44 15.97
C ALA A 111 -13.59 1.23 17.22
N VAL A 112 -14.68 0.79 17.85
CA VAL A 112 -15.22 1.38 19.07
C VAL A 112 -14.18 1.21 20.20
N GLY A 113 -13.50 2.28 20.61
CA GLY A 113 -12.61 2.25 21.78
C GLY A 113 -11.50 3.30 21.84
N THR A 114 -11.15 3.96 20.75
CA THR A 114 -10.07 4.96 20.70
C THR A 114 -10.63 6.38 20.59
N GLN A 115 -11.00 7.00 21.71
CA GLN A 115 -11.46 8.40 21.70
C GLN A 115 -10.80 9.27 22.76
N HIS A 116 -10.06 10.28 22.30
CA HIS A 116 -10.33 11.67 22.69
C HIS A 116 -10.71 12.41 21.41
N LEU A 117 -11.95 12.86 21.33
CA LEU A 117 -12.59 13.47 20.16
C LEU A 117 -12.46 15.00 20.22
N ASP A 118 -11.95 15.60 19.14
CA ASP A 118 -12.33 16.95 18.73
C ASP A 118 -12.93 16.87 17.32
N ALA A 119 -14.18 17.32 17.20
CA ALA A 119 -15.07 17.07 16.08
C ALA A 119 -15.25 18.33 15.22
N THR A 120 -14.57 18.44 14.07
CA THR A 120 -14.89 19.55 13.14
C THR A 120 -14.76 19.30 11.63
N ASP A 121 -14.21 18.20 11.11
CA ASP A 121 -14.06 18.08 9.63
C ASP A 121 -14.36 16.66 9.16
N GLY A 122 -15.47 16.49 8.44
CA GLY A 122 -15.86 15.27 7.74
C GLY A 122 -15.50 15.34 6.25
N HIS A 123 -15.05 14.22 5.68
CA HIS A 123 -14.55 14.13 4.30
C HIS A 123 -15.68 13.91 3.28
N GLN A 124 -15.47 14.40 2.06
CA GLN A 124 -16.43 14.30 0.94
C GLN A 124 -15.74 13.60 -0.23
N VAL A 125 -16.40 12.59 -0.81
CA VAL A 125 -15.95 11.92 -2.05
C VAL A 125 -16.97 12.16 -3.15
N PHE A 126 -16.50 12.44 -4.36
CA PHE A 126 -17.33 12.61 -5.55
C PHE A 126 -17.07 11.46 -6.53
N ILE A 127 -18.12 10.75 -6.92
CA ILE A 127 -18.08 9.70 -7.96
C ILE A 127 -19.17 10.05 -8.97
N ASP A 128 -18.82 10.19 -10.25
CA ASP A 128 -19.74 10.56 -11.35
C ASP A 128 -20.60 11.80 -11.05
N GLY A 129 -20.00 12.81 -10.41
CA GLY A 129 -20.69 14.04 -9.99
C GLY A 129 -21.66 13.87 -8.82
N ARG A 130 -21.80 12.66 -8.26
CA ARG A 130 -22.59 12.40 -7.05
C ARG A 130 -21.72 12.54 -5.81
N ARG A 131 -22.24 13.29 -4.83
CA ARG A 131 -21.60 13.55 -3.54
C ARG A 131 -21.92 12.44 -2.55
N TYR A 132 -20.90 11.73 -2.08
CA TYR A 132 -20.99 10.77 -0.99
C TYR A 132 -20.36 11.40 0.26
N ARG A 133 -21.17 11.58 1.30
CA ARG A 133 -20.72 12.09 2.60
C ARG A 133 -20.54 10.89 3.50
N ASP A 134 -19.31 10.62 3.87
CA ASP A 134 -19.03 9.53 4.80
C ASP A 134 -19.42 9.98 6.20
N GLY A 135 -20.28 9.20 6.85
CA GLY A 135 -20.65 9.43 8.23
C GLY A 135 -19.44 9.14 9.13
N CYS A 136 -18.78 10.21 9.59
CA CYS A 136 -17.86 10.21 10.72
C CYS A 136 -16.77 9.11 10.73
N VAL A 137 -15.75 9.22 9.88
CA VAL A 137 -14.46 8.53 10.09
C VAL A 137 -13.29 9.38 9.60
N ARG A 138 -12.25 9.55 10.44
CA ARG A 138 -10.94 10.13 10.08
C ARG A 138 -9.87 9.03 10.11
N GLY A 139 -9.03 9.04 9.07
CA GLY A 139 -7.94 8.09 8.87
C GLY A 139 -8.07 7.44 7.49
N GLY A 140 -7.68 8.17 6.43
CA GLY A 140 -7.80 7.70 5.06
C GLY A 140 -6.50 7.08 4.56
N THR A 141 -6.58 5.81 4.18
CA THR A 141 -5.57 5.12 3.37
C THR A 141 -5.82 5.43 1.90
N ASP A 142 -4.77 5.76 1.16
CA ASP A 142 -4.81 5.99 -0.29
C ASP A 142 -4.58 4.68 -1.04
N VAL A 143 -5.55 4.27 -1.86
CA VAL A 143 -5.35 3.23 -2.85
C VAL A 143 -4.88 3.89 -4.13
N TYR A 144 -3.67 3.57 -4.59
CA TYR A 144 -3.20 3.94 -5.92
C TYR A 144 -3.64 2.85 -6.92
N CYS A 145 -4.23 3.28 -8.03
CA CYS A 145 -4.61 2.48 -9.19
C CYS A 145 -3.85 2.95 -10.42
#